data_AF-A0A645DXR6-F1
#
_entry.id   AF-A0A645DXR6-F1
#
_cell.length_a   1.000
_cell.length_b   1.000
_cell.length_c   1.000
_cell.angle_alpha   90.00
_cell.angle_beta   90.00
_cell.angle_gamma   90.00
#
_symmetry.space_group_name_H-M   'P 1'
#
loop_
_entity.id
_entity.type
_entity.pdbx_description
1 polymer ?
#
loop_
_entity_poly.entity_id
_entity_poly.type
_entity_poly.pdbx_seq_one_letter_code
_entity_poly.pdbx_strand_id
1 'polypeptide(L)'
;MTDLKVFLGVIEIAFAFKFLSVADLAYGWGILDREIFLIIWILLALFLGLYMLGIIKRTKKPGALKIAIGVASLAAAAYMVPGVWGAPCKAVSAFAPPMYTQTWNIYDNEVHAKYHDYEKGMEFAKLRGKPVLLDFTGYGCVNCRKMEAAVWTDPGVSTIINNDYVLVTLFVDDKSPLETPVKVVENGTERTLRTVGDKWSYLQRVKFGANAQPYYVLLDNEGYPLGEPCAFDQSITNYIEFLTKGLETYNNKKK
;
A
#
# COMPACT_ATOMS: atom_id res chain seq x y z
N MET A 1 -10.43 28.76 -22.76
CA MET A 1 -10.25 27.42 -23.37
C MET A 1 -8.84 26.86 -23.14
N THR A 2 -7.78 27.62 -23.39
CA THR A 2 -6.38 27.17 -23.19
C THR A 2 -6.05 26.77 -21.75
N ASP A 3 -6.54 27.50 -20.75
CA ASP A 3 -6.20 27.20 -19.35
C ASP A 3 -6.85 25.90 -18.86
N LEU A 4 -8.08 25.61 -19.29
CA LEU A 4 -8.75 24.35 -19.00
C LEU A 4 -7.99 23.16 -19.61
N LYS A 5 -7.49 23.31 -20.85
CA LYS A 5 -6.67 22.28 -21.51
C LYS A 5 -5.39 21.98 -20.73
N VAL A 6 -4.70 23.02 -20.26
CA VAL A 6 -3.49 22.83 -19.45
C VAL A 6 -3.80 22.20 -18.11
N PHE A 7 -4.87 22.63 -17.42
CA PHE A 7 -5.31 22.02 -16.17
C PHE A 7 -5.60 20.51 -16.34
N LEU A 8 -6.42 20.16 -17.33
CA LEU A 8 -6.77 18.77 -17.61
C LEU A 8 -5.56 17.94 -18.05
N GLY A 9 -4.69 18.50 -18.89
CA GLY A 9 -3.48 17.81 -19.34
C GLY A 9 -2.50 17.50 -18.20
N VAL A 10 -2.31 18.43 -17.25
CA VAL A 10 -1.47 18.16 -16.07
C VAL A 10 -2.07 17.07 -15.18
N ILE A 11 -3.39 17.09 -14.99
CA ILE A 11 -4.10 16.06 -14.23
C ILE A 11 -3.98 14.69 -14.90
N GLU A 12 -4.15 14.63 -16.22
CA GLU A 12 -4.02 13.40 -17.00
C GLU A 12 -2.61 12.81 -16.88
N ILE A 13 -1.57 13.64 -16.99
CA ILE A 13 -0.18 13.23 -16.80
C ILE A 13 0.05 12.71 -15.37
N ALA A 14 -0.46 13.41 -14.34
CA ALA A 14 -0.32 12.97 -12.95
C ALA A 14 -0.97 11.59 -12.72
N PHE A 15 -2.16 11.36 -13.25
CA PHE A 15 -2.82 10.06 -13.19
C PHE A 15 -2.11 8.99 -14.01
N ALA A 16 -1.54 9.33 -15.17
CA ALA A 16 -0.74 8.39 -15.95
C ALA A 16 0.45 7.86 -15.13
N PHE A 17 1.17 8.74 -14.42
CA PHE A 17 2.24 8.32 -13.52
C PHE A 17 1.76 7.45 -12.35
N LYS A 18 0.55 7.68 -11.82
CA LYS A 18 -0.06 6.80 -10.82
C LYS A 18 -0.32 5.39 -11.34
N PHE A 19 -0.77 5.24 -12.58
CA PHE A 19 -0.98 3.90 -13.15
C PHE A 19 0.33 3.25 -13.55
N LEU A 20 1.29 4.05 -14.00
CA LEU A 20 2.63 3.58 -14.31
C LEU A 20 3.34 3.06 -13.07
N SER A 21 3.24 3.72 -11.91
CA SER A 21 3.87 3.23 -10.67
C SER A 21 3.26 1.91 -10.18
N VAL A 22 1.95 1.71 -10.36
CA VAL A 22 1.32 0.41 -10.04
C VAL A 22 1.86 -0.70 -10.95
N ALA A 23 2.04 -0.42 -12.25
CA ALA A 23 2.64 -1.38 -13.17
C ALA A 23 4.11 -1.65 -12.82
N ASP A 24 4.88 -0.60 -12.55
CA ASP A 24 6.29 -0.67 -12.15
C ASP A 24 6.50 -1.62 -10.96
N LEU A 25 5.67 -1.49 -9.93
CA LEU A 25 5.70 -2.36 -8.75
C LEU A 25 5.21 -3.78 -9.05
N ALA A 26 4.09 -3.92 -9.77
CA ALA A 26 3.53 -5.23 -10.07
C ALA A 26 4.44 -6.10 -10.96
N TYR A 27 5.23 -5.47 -11.83
CA TYR A 27 6.23 -6.13 -12.69
C TYR A 27 7.65 -6.12 -12.12
N GLY A 28 7.88 -5.47 -10.97
CA GLY A 28 9.20 -5.43 -10.32
C GLY A 28 10.27 -4.66 -11.09
N TRP A 29 9.90 -3.60 -11.82
CA TRP A 29 10.84 -2.79 -12.60
C TRP A 29 11.72 -1.89 -11.73
N GLY A 30 11.16 -1.29 -10.66
CA GLY A 30 11.87 -0.42 -9.73
C GLY A 30 12.32 0.91 -10.36
N ILE A 31 11.53 1.49 -11.25
CA ILE A 31 11.83 2.76 -11.92
C ILE A 31 11.09 3.92 -11.24
N LEU A 32 9.92 3.67 -10.63
CA LEU A 32 9.07 4.68 -10.00
C LEU A 32 8.87 4.43 -8.51
N ASP A 33 9.99 4.41 -7.80
CA ASP A 33 9.99 4.44 -6.34
C ASP A 33 9.31 5.69 -5.79
N ARG A 34 8.94 5.64 -4.51
CA ARG A 34 8.14 6.68 -3.85
C ARG A 34 8.73 8.08 -3.99
N GLU A 35 10.04 8.24 -3.85
CA GLU A 35 10.73 9.53 -3.98
C GLU A 35 10.63 10.11 -5.39
N ILE A 36 10.86 9.28 -6.42
CA ILE A 36 10.78 9.70 -7.83
C ILE A 36 9.34 10.09 -8.15
N PHE A 37 8.38 9.27 -7.70
CA PHE A 37 6.97 9.54 -7.85
C PHE A 37 6.56 10.88 -7.22
N LEU A 38 6.95 11.12 -5.96
CA LEU A 38 6.65 12.38 -5.26
C LEU A 38 7.30 13.59 -5.92
N ILE A 39 8.55 13.47 -6.39
CA ILE A 39 9.24 14.55 -7.11
C ILE A 39 8.46 14.92 -8.38
N ILE A 40 8.02 13.94 -9.18
CA ILE A 40 7.21 14.18 -10.38
C ILE A 40 5.92 14.93 -10.01
N TRP A 41 5.21 14.48 -8.98
CA TRP A 41 3.97 15.11 -8.53
C TRP A 41 4.17 16.53 -7.99
N ILE A 42 5.26 16.78 -7.25
CA ILE A 42 5.64 18.12 -6.78
C ILE A 42 5.90 19.05 -7.97
N LEU A 43 6.65 18.59 -8.98
CA LEU A 43 6.97 19.38 -10.17
C LEU A 43 5.70 19.72 -10.98
N LEU A 44 4.79 18.75 -11.16
CA LEU A 44 3.51 18.97 -11.83
C LEU A 44 2.62 19.96 -11.08
N ALA A 45 2.53 19.83 -9.75
CA ALA A 45 1.75 20.72 -8.91
C ALA A 45 2.35 22.14 -8.86
N LEU A 46 3.68 22.26 -8.80
CA LEU A 46 4.40 23.54 -8.86
C LEU A 46 4.17 24.22 -10.22
N PHE A 47 4.33 23.49 -11.32
CA PHE A 47 4.06 24.00 -12.67
C PHE A 47 2.62 24.50 -12.79
N LEU A 48 1.63 23.70 -12.37
CA LEU A 48 0.23 24.07 -12.42
C LEU A 48 -0.07 25.32 -11.57
N GLY A 49 0.50 25.38 -10.36
CA GLY A 49 0.38 26.50 -9.44
C GLY A 49 0.87 27.81 -10.05
N LEU A 50 2.12 27.81 -10.52
CA LEU A 50 2.76 28.98 -11.15
C LEU A 50 2.06 29.39 -12.47
N TYR A 51 1.55 28.41 -13.23
CA TYR A 51 0.81 28.67 -14.45
C TYR A 51 -0.55 29.33 -14.16
N MET A 52 -1.32 28.82 -13.19
CA MET A 52 -2.66 29.34 -12.86
C MET A 52 -2.60 30.72 -12.21
N LEU A 53 -1.56 31.00 -11.42
CA LEU A 53 -1.28 32.34 -10.90
C LEU A 53 -0.83 33.32 -12.00
N GLY A 54 -0.62 32.85 -13.23
CA GLY A 54 -0.24 33.69 -14.36
C GLY A 54 1.21 34.17 -14.32
N ILE A 55 2.06 33.58 -13.46
CA ILE A 55 3.48 33.91 -13.36
C ILE A 55 4.20 33.51 -14.66
N ILE A 56 3.96 32.29 -15.13
CA ILE A 56 4.55 31.75 -16.37
C ILE A 56 4.02 32.49 -17.60
N LYS A 57 2.72 32.78 -17.64
CA LYS A 57 2.07 33.48 -18.76
C LYS A 57 2.20 35.01 -18.72
N ARG A 58 2.74 35.59 -17.65
CA ARG A 58 2.72 37.04 -17.35
C ARG A 58 1.32 37.66 -17.45
N THR A 59 0.30 36.96 -16.94
CA THR A 59 -1.08 37.47 -16.91
C THR A 59 -1.21 38.56 -15.84
N LYS A 60 -1.58 39.79 -16.21
CA LYS A 60 -1.62 40.93 -15.27
C LYS A 60 -2.63 40.78 -14.12
N LYS A 61 -3.78 40.12 -14.34
CA LYS A 61 -4.83 39.93 -13.33
C LYS A 61 -5.53 38.57 -13.51
N PRO A 62 -5.04 37.48 -12.89
CA PRO A 62 -5.76 36.21 -12.89
C PRO A 62 -7.10 36.34 -12.13
N GLY A 63 -8.14 35.65 -12.60
CA GLY A 63 -9.43 35.61 -11.90
C GLY A 63 -9.34 34.81 -10.60
N ALA A 64 -10.27 35.08 -9.66
CA ALA A 64 -10.26 34.48 -8.32
C ALA A 64 -10.17 32.95 -8.31
N LEU A 65 -10.92 32.27 -9.18
CA LEU A 65 -10.88 30.80 -9.31
C LEU A 65 -9.49 30.29 -9.71
N LYS A 66 -8.78 30.99 -10.61
CA LYS A 66 -7.42 30.61 -11.03
C LYS A 66 -6.43 30.79 -9.90
N ILE A 67 -6.58 31.87 -9.12
CA ILE A 67 -5.77 32.10 -7.93
C ILE A 67 -6.01 30.97 -6.93
N ALA A 68 -7.27 30.61 -6.66
CA ALA A 68 -7.60 29.53 -5.74
C ALA A 68 -6.99 28.19 -6.18
N ILE A 69 -7.14 27.79 -7.45
CA ILE A 69 -6.52 26.57 -7.99
C ILE A 69 -5.00 26.64 -7.92
N GLY A 70 -4.41 27.80 -8.25
CA GLY A 70 -2.98 28.00 -8.21
C GLY A 70 -2.40 27.86 -6.81
N VAL A 71 -3.01 28.52 -5.82
CA VAL A 71 -2.64 28.43 -4.40
C VAL A 71 -2.81 27.01 -3.89
N ALA A 72 -3.94 26.34 -4.21
CA ALA A 72 -4.17 24.95 -3.81
C ALA A 72 -3.10 24.00 -4.39
N SER A 73 -2.69 24.22 -5.65
CA SER A 73 -1.64 23.41 -6.29
C SER A 73 -0.27 23.62 -5.63
N LEU A 74 0.08 24.87 -5.29
CA LEU A 74 1.32 25.16 -4.55
C LEU A 74 1.30 24.60 -3.13
N ALA A 75 0.16 24.68 -2.45
CA ALA A 75 -0.02 24.07 -1.13
C ALA A 75 0.15 22.55 -1.18
N ALA A 76 -0.41 21.89 -2.20
CA ALA A 76 -0.21 20.46 -2.42
C ALA A 76 1.26 20.11 -2.70
N ALA A 77 1.96 20.91 -3.52
CA ALA A 77 3.39 20.74 -3.75
C ALA A 77 4.18 20.84 -2.43
N ALA A 78 3.96 21.91 -1.65
CA ALA A 78 4.62 22.12 -0.36
C ALA A 78 4.34 20.99 0.65
N TYR A 79 3.11 20.46 0.66
CA TYR A 79 2.73 19.33 1.52
C TYR A 79 3.49 18.03 1.19
N MET A 80 3.79 17.79 -0.08
CA MET A 80 4.49 16.57 -0.52
C MET A 80 6.01 16.64 -0.36
N VAL A 81 6.59 17.84 -0.21
CA VAL A 81 8.05 18.01 -0.07
C VAL A 81 8.64 17.17 1.07
N PRO A 82 8.12 17.20 2.32
CA PRO A 82 8.63 16.32 3.39
C PRO A 82 8.55 14.83 3.07
N GLY A 83 7.64 14.43 2.19
CA GLY A 83 7.46 13.04 1.78
C GLY A 83 8.65 12.47 1.02
N VAL A 84 9.46 13.32 0.37
CA VAL A 84 10.71 12.90 -0.28
C VAL A 84 11.73 12.37 0.73
N TRP A 85 11.61 12.75 2.01
CA TRP A 85 12.46 12.29 3.12
C TRP A 85 11.75 11.31 4.08
N GLY A 86 10.66 10.68 3.64
CA GLY A 86 10.01 9.61 4.42
C GLY A 86 8.81 10.06 5.24
N ALA A 87 8.38 11.33 5.12
CA ALA A 87 7.10 11.69 5.73
C ALA A 87 5.96 10.89 5.07
N PRO A 88 5.00 10.34 5.84
CA PRO A 88 3.99 9.43 5.31
C PRO A 88 3.01 10.13 4.36
N CYS A 89 2.92 11.47 4.41
CA CYS A 89 2.04 12.32 3.61
C CYS A 89 0.64 11.68 3.43
N LYS A 90 -0.06 11.47 4.56
CA LYS A 90 -1.32 10.70 4.64
C LYS A 90 -2.40 11.12 3.65
N ALA A 91 -2.43 12.39 3.22
CA ALA A 91 -3.40 12.85 2.22
C ALA A 91 -3.15 12.27 0.82
N VAL A 92 -1.90 11.88 0.52
CA VAL A 92 -1.47 11.35 -0.78
C VAL A 92 -1.06 9.87 -0.74
N SER A 93 -1.02 9.26 0.44
CA SER A 93 -0.62 7.86 0.62
C SER A 93 -1.48 6.87 -0.17
N ALA A 94 -2.76 7.20 -0.38
CA ALA A 94 -3.70 6.42 -1.17
C ALA A 94 -3.24 6.14 -2.61
N PHE A 95 -2.38 7.00 -3.17
CA PHE A 95 -1.90 6.92 -4.55
C PHE A 95 -0.39 6.92 -4.69
N ALA A 96 0.35 7.32 -3.66
CA ALA A 96 1.80 7.22 -3.63
C ALA A 96 2.24 5.75 -3.48
N PRO A 97 3.40 5.38 -4.05
CA PRO A 97 4.03 4.09 -3.79
C PRO A 97 4.24 3.83 -2.28
N PRO A 98 4.41 2.56 -1.88
CA PRO A 98 4.65 2.15 -0.49
C PRO A 98 5.87 2.82 0.14
N MET A 99 5.90 2.96 1.46
CA MET A 99 7.08 3.50 2.14
C MET A 99 8.32 2.60 2.01
N TYR A 100 8.16 1.26 1.93
CA TYR A 100 9.30 0.36 1.75
C TYR A 100 10.06 0.53 0.41
N THR A 101 9.45 1.19 -0.58
CA THR A 101 10.13 1.52 -1.86
C THR A 101 11.02 2.75 -1.72
N GLN A 102 10.95 3.45 -0.59
CA GLN A 102 11.66 4.69 -0.37
C GLN A 102 13.09 4.43 0.08
N THR A 103 14.06 4.92 -0.68
CA THR A 103 15.48 4.81 -0.31
C THR A 103 15.86 5.79 0.80
N TRP A 104 15.28 7.00 0.76
CA TRP A 104 15.63 8.11 1.64
C TRP A 104 14.59 8.25 2.75
N ASN A 105 14.75 7.46 3.81
CA ASN A 105 13.87 7.51 4.96
C ASN A 105 14.65 7.84 6.24
N ILE A 106 14.22 8.89 6.94
CA ILE A 106 14.81 9.33 8.21
C ILE A 106 14.03 8.84 9.44
N TYR A 107 12.98 8.03 9.23
CA TYR A 107 12.12 7.49 10.28
C TYR A 107 12.29 5.97 10.40
N ASP A 108 12.53 5.47 11.62
CA ASP A 108 12.87 4.05 11.88
C ASP A 108 11.67 3.16 12.28
N ASN A 109 10.44 3.71 12.34
CA ASN A 109 9.28 3.00 12.89
C ASN A 109 8.39 2.33 11.83
N GLU A 110 8.98 1.84 10.73
CA GLU A 110 8.21 1.23 9.67
C GLU A 110 7.89 -0.24 9.92
N VAL A 111 6.67 -0.62 9.55
CA VAL A 111 6.26 -2.01 9.50
C VAL A 111 6.74 -2.57 8.17
N HIS A 112 7.77 -3.42 8.22
CA HIS A 112 8.29 -4.09 7.04
C HIS A 112 7.83 -5.55 7.02
N ALA A 113 7.25 -5.94 5.88
CA ALA A 113 6.98 -7.35 5.62
C ALA A 113 8.29 -8.14 5.68
N LYS A 114 8.33 -9.14 6.54
CA LYS A 114 9.54 -9.96 6.68
C LYS A 114 9.65 -11.01 5.56
N TYR A 115 8.49 -11.43 5.05
CA TYR A 115 8.38 -12.42 3.99
C TYR A 115 7.26 -12.07 3.02
N HIS A 116 7.47 -12.39 1.75
CA HIS A 116 6.45 -12.39 0.68
C HIS A 116 6.08 -13.80 0.21
N ASP A 117 6.64 -14.80 0.90
CA ASP A 117 6.45 -16.23 0.66
C ASP A 117 5.79 -16.80 1.92
N TYR A 118 4.60 -17.36 1.75
CA TYR A 118 3.81 -17.91 2.84
C TYR A 118 4.56 -19.03 3.55
N GLU A 119 5.08 -19.99 2.78
CA GLU A 119 5.73 -21.19 3.29
C GLU A 119 6.96 -20.83 4.14
N LYS A 120 7.82 -19.94 3.63
CA LYS A 120 9.00 -19.44 4.39
C LYS A 120 8.60 -18.64 5.63
N GLY A 121 7.55 -17.82 5.52
CA GLY A 121 7.03 -17.05 6.64
C GLY A 121 6.52 -17.92 7.79
N MET A 122 5.74 -18.96 7.46
CA MET A 122 5.21 -19.94 8.42
C MET A 122 6.34 -20.75 9.07
N GLU A 123 7.31 -21.22 8.30
CA GLU A 123 8.48 -21.95 8.83
C GLU A 123 9.25 -21.09 9.83
N PHE A 124 9.56 -19.84 9.46
CA PHE A 124 10.25 -18.92 10.35
C PHE A 124 9.46 -18.62 11.63
N ALA A 125 8.15 -18.42 11.51
CA ALA A 125 7.27 -18.19 12.65
C ALA A 125 7.29 -19.38 13.62
N LYS A 126 7.28 -20.60 13.08
CA LYS A 126 7.38 -21.83 13.87
C LYS A 126 8.71 -21.93 14.60
N LEU A 127 9.83 -21.62 13.93
CA LEU A 127 11.15 -21.61 14.54
C LEU A 127 11.29 -20.57 15.66
N ARG A 128 10.59 -19.44 15.54
CA ARG A 128 10.61 -18.36 16.55
C ARG A 128 9.52 -18.47 17.60
N GLY A 129 8.59 -19.43 17.46
CA GLY A 129 7.45 -19.59 18.35
C GLY A 129 6.58 -18.32 18.42
N LYS A 130 6.35 -17.69 17.26
CA LYS A 130 5.50 -16.50 17.11
C LYS A 130 4.32 -16.80 16.18
N PRO A 131 3.16 -16.15 16.37
CA PRO A 131 2.06 -16.22 15.42
C PRO A 131 2.37 -15.45 14.14
N VAL A 132 1.58 -15.72 13.10
CA VAL A 132 1.72 -15.08 11.78
C VAL A 132 0.59 -14.10 11.56
N LEU A 133 0.93 -12.91 11.06
CA LEU A 133 -0.02 -11.95 10.50
C LEU A 133 0.10 -12.06 8.96
N LEU A 134 -0.90 -12.66 8.33
CA LEU A 134 -1.04 -12.63 6.88
C LEU A 134 -1.71 -11.34 6.46
N ASP A 135 -1.07 -10.60 5.55
CA ASP A 135 -1.61 -9.41 4.91
C ASP A 135 -1.84 -9.69 3.41
N PHE A 136 -3.09 -9.93 3.03
CA PHE A 136 -3.49 -9.97 1.63
C PHE A 136 -3.68 -8.54 1.12
N THR A 137 -2.76 -8.11 0.27
CA THR A 137 -2.65 -6.74 -0.21
C THR A 137 -2.47 -6.69 -1.72
N GLY A 138 -2.35 -5.50 -2.28
CA GLY A 138 -1.95 -5.31 -3.67
C GLY A 138 -1.19 -4.00 -3.87
N TYR A 139 -0.31 -3.96 -4.86
CA TYR A 139 0.41 -2.76 -5.27
C TYR A 139 -0.55 -1.63 -5.68
N GLY A 140 -1.66 -1.98 -6.35
CA GLY A 140 -2.71 -1.04 -6.75
C GLY A 140 -3.78 -0.76 -5.68
N CYS A 141 -3.68 -1.37 -4.49
CA CYS A 141 -4.74 -1.34 -3.47
C CYS A 141 -4.74 -0.04 -2.65
N VAL A 142 -5.61 0.89 -3.03
CA VAL A 142 -5.78 2.20 -2.36
C VAL A 142 -6.11 2.06 -0.87
N ASN A 143 -7.03 1.15 -0.52
CA ASN A 143 -7.46 0.96 0.87
C ASN A 143 -6.36 0.33 1.73
N CYS A 144 -5.50 -0.51 1.14
CA CYS A 144 -4.33 -1.08 1.81
C CYS A 144 -3.33 0.03 2.16
N ARG A 145 -3.03 0.93 1.21
CA ARG A 145 -2.16 2.09 1.49
C ARG A 145 -2.73 3.01 2.57
N LYS A 146 -4.05 3.18 2.61
CA LYS A 146 -4.74 3.95 3.65
C LYS A 146 -4.62 3.30 5.03
N MET A 147 -4.68 1.97 5.12
CA MET A 147 -4.45 1.24 6.36
C MET A 147 -3.02 1.42 6.85
N GLU A 148 -2.03 1.21 5.98
CA GLU A 148 -0.62 1.38 6.34
C GLU A 148 -0.35 2.79 6.88
N ALA A 149 -0.79 3.83 6.17
CA ALA A 149 -0.52 5.22 6.52
C ALA A 149 -1.32 5.75 7.72
N ALA A 150 -2.50 5.18 8.00
CA ALA A 150 -3.36 5.64 9.09
C ALA A 150 -3.19 4.82 10.37
N VAL A 151 -3.01 3.50 10.22
CA VAL A 151 -3.03 2.52 11.31
C VAL A 151 -1.63 1.96 11.58
N TRP A 152 -0.91 1.48 10.57
CA TRP A 152 0.39 0.82 10.81
C TRP A 152 1.50 1.79 11.23
N THR A 153 1.39 3.08 10.87
CA THR A 153 2.31 4.11 11.38
C THR A 153 2.12 4.43 12.87
N ASP A 154 1.07 3.93 13.52
CA ASP A 154 0.89 4.12 14.95
C ASP A 154 1.95 3.31 15.75
N PRO A 155 2.61 3.91 16.75
CA PRO A 155 3.63 3.21 17.54
C PRO A 155 3.12 1.97 18.27
N GLY A 156 1.87 1.97 18.75
CA GLY A 156 1.27 0.81 19.42
C GLY A 156 1.07 -0.35 18.46
N VAL A 157 0.54 -0.07 17.26
CA VAL A 157 0.35 -1.08 16.21
C VAL A 157 1.68 -1.61 15.68
N SER A 158 2.57 -0.71 15.25
CA SER A 158 3.87 -1.09 14.68
C SER A 158 4.72 -1.92 15.65
N THR A 159 4.72 -1.57 16.94
CA THR A 159 5.43 -2.33 17.97
C THR A 159 4.91 -3.76 18.06
N ILE A 160 3.59 -3.96 18.12
CA ILE A 160 3.00 -5.30 18.20
C ILE A 160 3.32 -6.12 16.95
N ILE A 161 3.17 -5.55 15.76
CA ILE A 161 3.45 -6.26 14.50
C ILE A 161 4.93 -6.65 14.41
N ASN A 162 5.84 -5.71 14.67
CA ASN A 162 7.28 -5.93 14.50
C ASN A 162 7.85 -6.88 15.58
N ASN A 163 7.33 -6.82 16.82
CA ASN A 163 7.89 -7.57 17.93
C ASN A 163 7.17 -8.88 18.21
N ASP A 164 5.86 -8.96 18.02
CA ASP A 164 5.08 -10.11 18.49
C ASP A 164 4.60 -11.01 17.34
N TYR A 165 4.52 -10.49 16.12
CA TYR A 165 4.12 -11.24 14.93
C TYR A 165 5.25 -11.50 13.95
N VAL A 166 5.05 -12.49 13.09
CA VAL A 166 5.74 -12.60 11.80
C VAL A 166 4.80 -12.11 10.72
N LEU A 167 5.06 -10.93 10.18
CA LEU A 167 4.30 -10.37 9.07
C LEU A 167 4.69 -11.04 7.75
N VAL A 168 3.68 -11.57 7.06
CA VAL A 168 3.78 -12.14 5.71
C VAL A 168 2.83 -11.37 4.80
N THR A 169 3.38 -10.67 3.81
CA THR A 169 2.59 -9.85 2.89
C THR A 169 2.45 -10.53 1.54
N LEU A 170 1.21 -10.85 1.18
CA LEU A 170 0.82 -11.59 -0.01
C LEU A 170 0.18 -10.65 -1.02
N PHE A 171 0.96 -10.23 -2.03
CA PHE A 171 0.50 -9.37 -3.12
C PHE A 171 -0.34 -10.17 -4.12
N VAL A 172 -1.63 -9.86 -4.20
CA VAL A 172 -2.57 -10.57 -5.09
C VAL A 172 -2.51 -10.10 -6.55
N ASP A 173 -1.82 -8.99 -6.81
CA ASP A 173 -1.64 -8.38 -8.13
C ASP A 173 -0.20 -8.49 -8.67
N ASP A 174 0.67 -9.24 -7.97
CA ASP A 174 2.05 -9.52 -8.38
C ASP A 174 2.11 -10.30 -9.70
N LYS A 175 2.90 -9.79 -10.66
CA LYS A 175 3.04 -10.36 -12.01
C LYS A 175 4.24 -11.26 -12.19
N SER A 176 5.01 -11.51 -11.13
CA SER A 176 6.09 -12.50 -11.15
C SER A 176 5.56 -13.86 -11.58
N PRO A 177 6.15 -14.49 -12.60
CA PRO A 177 5.70 -15.80 -13.07
C PRO A 177 5.96 -16.87 -12.01
N LEU A 178 5.05 -17.83 -11.88
CA LEU A 178 5.32 -19.07 -11.14
C LEU A 178 6.31 -19.93 -11.92
N GLU A 179 7.13 -20.70 -11.21
CA GLU A 179 8.07 -21.66 -11.84
C GLU A 179 7.35 -22.61 -12.81
N THR A 180 6.16 -23.09 -12.40
CA THR A 180 5.27 -23.89 -13.24
C THR A 180 3.83 -23.42 -13.10
N PRO A 181 3.09 -23.21 -14.20
CA PRO A 181 1.67 -22.89 -14.14
C PRO A 181 0.89 -23.99 -13.42
N VAL A 182 -0.03 -23.60 -12.54
CA VAL A 182 -0.83 -24.55 -11.74
C VAL A 182 -2.28 -24.50 -12.22
N LYS A 183 -2.84 -25.65 -12.62
CA LYS A 183 -4.26 -25.78 -12.95
C LYS A 183 -5.07 -26.08 -11.70
N VAL A 184 -6.10 -25.28 -11.46
CA VAL A 184 -7.00 -25.42 -10.32
C VAL A 184 -8.44 -25.42 -10.79
N VAL A 185 -9.31 -26.12 -10.07
CA VAL A 185 -10.75 -26.06 -10.27
C VAL A 185 -11.36 -25.19 -9.19
N GLU A 186 -12.09 -24.16 -9.59
CA GLU A 186 -12.76 -23.23 -8.69
C GLU A 186 -14.22 -23.12 -9.11
N ASN A 187 -15.16 -23.50 -8.24
CA ASN A 187 -16.61 -23.51 -8.51
C ASN A 187 -16.97 -24.25 -9.82
N GLY A 188 -16.31 -25.38 -10.09
CA GLY A 188 -16.54 -26.18 -11.30
C GLY A 188 -15.92 -25.63 -12.58
N THR A 189 -15.19 -24.51 -12.52
CA THR A 189 -14.47 -23.95 -13.67
C THR A 189 -12.96 -24.18 -13.52
N GLU A 190 -12.31 -24.68 -14.56
CA GLU A 190 -10.84 -24.82 -14.60
C GLU A 190 -10.19 -23.44 -14.82
N ARG A 191 -9.22 -23.10 -13.99
CA ARG A 191 -8.40 -21.89 -14.10
C ARG A 191 -6.92 -22.27 -14.05
N THR A 192 -6.09 -21.54 -14.79
CA THR A 192 -4.63 -21.71 -14.74
C THR A 192 -4.02 -20.53 -14.01
N LEU A 193 -3.37 -20.77 -12.88
CA LEU A 193 -2.58 -19.80 -12.15
C LEU A 193 -1.21 -19.68 -12.83
N ARG A 194 -0.81 -18.46 -13.19
CA ARG A 194 0.44 -18.19 -13.92
C ARG A 194 1.41 -17.34 -13.12
N THR A 195 0.88 -16.52 -12.22
CA THR A 195 1.64 -15.54 -11.45
C THR A 195 1.53 -15.78 -9.95
N VAL A 196 2.46 -15.19 -9.20
CA VAL A 196 2.42 -15.15 -7.73
C VAL A 196 1.10 -14.52 -7.25
N GLY A 197 0.64 -13.45 -7.90
CA GLY A 197 -0.66 -12.84 -7.60
C GLY A 197 -1.83 -13.79 -7.80
N ASP A 198 -1.84 -14.57 -8.90
CA ASP A 198 -2.88 -15.59 -9.12
C ASP A 198 -2.89 -16.64 -8.00
N LYS A 199 -1.71 -17.09 -7.55
CA LYS A 199 -1.55 -18.05 -6.44
C LYS A 199 -2.21 -17.50 -5.16
N TRP A 200 -1.87 -16.29 -4.77
CA TRP A 200 -2.37 -15.70 -3.52
C TRP A 200 -3.83 -15.30 -3.59
N SER A 201 -4.28 -14.75 -4.72
CA SER A 201 -5.69 -14.45 -4.97
C SER A 201 -6.56 -15.71 -4.90
N TYR A 202 -6.09 -16.82 -5.48
CA TYR A 202 -6.76 -18.11 -5.39
C TYR A 202 -6.80 -18.63 -3.95
N LEU A 203 -5.65 -18.63 -3.24
CA LEU A 203 -5.56 -19.07 -1.85
C LEU A 203 -6.56 -18.30 -0.96
N GLN A 204 -6.62 -16.98 -1.11
CA GLN A 204 -7.52 -16.13 -0.33
C GLN A 204 -8.99 -16.58 -0.46
N ARG A 205 -9.42 -16.83 -1.70
CA ARG A 205 -10.81 -17.24 -1.99
C ARG A 205 -11.13 -18.63 -1.45
N VAL A 206 -10.25 -19.61 -1.69
CA VAL A 206 -10.55 -21.00 -1.33
C VAL A 206 -10.36 -21.31 0.15
N LYS A 207 -9.46 -20.59 0.84
CA LYS A 207 -9.21 -20.81 2.28
C LYS A 207 -10.02 -19.90 3.19
N PHE A 208 -10.25 -18.65 2.78
CA PHE A 208 -10.87 -17.65 3.64
C PHE A 208 -12.20 -17.13 3.10
N GLY A 209 -12.66 -17.59 1.94
CA GLY A 209 -13.93 -17.15 1.37
C GLY A 209 -13.96 -15.67 1.00
N ALA A 210 -12.78 -15.04 0.86
CA ALA A 210 -12.63 -13.61 0.65
C ALA A 210 -11.86 -13.31 -0.64
N ASN A 211 -12.20 -12.19 -1.29
CA ASN A 211 -11.54 -11.71 -2.50
C ASN A 211 -11.23 -10.20 -2.46
N ALA A 212 -11.47 -9.55 -1.32
CA ALA A 212 -11.24 -8.13 -1.12
C ALA A 212 -9.89 -7.89 -0.43
N GLN A 213 -9.29 -6.73 -0.68
CA GLN A 213 -8.06 -6.26 -0.03
C GLN A 213 -8.27 -4.82 0.49
N PRO A 214 -7.70 -4.43 1.63
CA PRO A 214 -6.84 -5.22 2.52
C PRO A 214 -7.61 -6.31 3.27
N TYR A 215 -6.94 -7.42 3.56
CA TYR A 215 -7.51 -8.51 4.33
C TYR A 215 -6.44 -9.19 5.17
N TYR A 216 -6.62 -9.14 6.49
CA TYR A 216 -5.67 -9.56 7.50
C TYR A 216 -6.14 -10.81 8.21
N VAL A 217 -5.27 -11.82 8.32
CA VAL A 217 -5.58 -13.08 9.01
C VAL A 217 -4.47 -13.39 10.01
N LEU A 218 -4.84 -13.74 11.23
CA LEU A 218 -3.90 -14.17 12.27
C LEU A 218 -3.89 -15.69 12.32
N LEU A 219 -2.70 -16.31 12.20
CA LEU A 219 -2.53 -17.75 12.19
C LEU A 219 -1.56 -18.23 13.28
N ASP A 220 -1.81 -19.43 13.82
CA ASP A 220 -0.81 -20.18 14.60
C ASP A 220 0.23 -20.84 13.69
N ASN A 221 1.17 -21.62 14.27
CA ASN A 221 2.27 -22.21 13.51
C ASN A 221 1.86 -23.44 12.69
N GLU A 222 0.63 -23.89 12.86
CA GLU A 222 0.01 -24.98 12.11
C GLU A 222 -0.88 -24.43 10.98
N GLY A 223 -1.08 -23.11 10.92
CA GLY A 223 -1.88 -22.43 9.91
C GLY A 223 -3.37 -22.35 10.23
N TYR A 224 -3.76 -22.57 11.49
CA TYR A 224 -5.14 -22.38 11.93
C TYR A 224 -5.39 -20.92 12.34
N PRO A 225 -6.57 -20.36 12.01
CA PRO A 225 -6.96 -19.03 12.46
C PRO A 225 -6.95 -18.87 13.98
N LEU A 226 -6.49 -17.70 14.43
CA LEU A 226 -6.47 -17.28 15.84
C LEU A 226 -7.65 -16.38 16.23
N GLY A 227 -8.54 -16.11 15.28
CA GLY A 227 -9.73 -15.29 15.46
C GLY A 227 -10.36 -14.92 14.12
N GLU A 228 -11.36 -14.03 14.18
CA GLU A 228 -11.98 -13.47 12.98
C GLU A 228 -10.99 -12.59 12.20
N PRO A 229 -11.02 -12.64 10.85
CA PRO A 229 -10.17 -11.81 10.01
C PRO A 229 -10.56 -10.33 10.10
N CYS A 230 -9.60 -9.44 9.87
CA CYS A 230 -9.83 -8.00 9.79
C CYS A 230 -9.73 -7.52 8.33
N ALA A 231 -10.59 -6.60 7.92
CA ALA A 231 -10.56 -6.01 6.58
C ALA A 231 -10.14 -4.53 6.66
N PHE A 232 -10.74 -3.67 5.84
CA PHE A 232 -10.49 -2.24 5.89
C PHE A 232 -11.19 -1.58 7.09
N ASP A 233 -10.42 -1.17 8.09
CA ASP A 233 -10.88 -0.36 9.23
C ASP A 233 -9.76 0.55 9.74
N GLN A 234 -9.91 1.87 9.59
CA GLN A 234 -8.88 2.83 9.98
C GLN A 234 -8.87 3.13 11.51
N SER A 235 -9.67 2.43 12.31
CA SER A 235 -9.64 2.53 13.77
C SER A 235 -8.39 1.83 14.35
N ILE A 236 -7.46 2.64 14.85
CA ILE A 236 -6.24 2.16 15.54
C ILE A 236 -6.62 1.25 16.71
N THR A 237 -7.61 1.64 17.51
CA THR A 237 -8.08 0.87 18.67
C THR A 237 -8.59 -0.50 18.27
N ASN A 238 -9.43 -0.59 17.22
CA ASN A 238 -9.98 -1.85 16.77
C ASN A 238 -8.87 -2.78 16.24
N TYR A 239 -7.87 -2.20 15.56
CA TYR A 239 -6.76 -2.97 15.03
C TYR A 239 -5.83 -3.50 16.12
N ILE A 240 -5.56 -2.71 17.16
CA ILE A 240 -4.83 -3.16 18.36
C ILE A 240 -5.60 -4.29 19.06
N GLU A 241 -6.92 -4.16 19.21
CA GLU A 241 -7.75 -5.21 19.83
C GLU A 241 -7.71 -6.51 19.02
N PHE A 242 -7.78 -6.41 17.68
CA PHE A 242 -7.62 -7.55 16.76
C PHE A 242 -6.29 -8.28 16.97
N LEU A 243 -5.17 -7.55 16.97
CA LEU A 243 -3.84 -8.12 17.18
C LEU A 243 -3.72 -8.73 18.59
N THR A 244 -4.17 -8.02 19.62
CA THR A 244 -4.04 -8.45 21.01
C THR A 244 -4.83 -9.74 21.27
N LYS A 245 -6.08 -9.83 20.79
CA LYS A 245 -6.88 -11.06 20.90
C LYS A 245 -6.22 -12.25 20.20
N GLY A 246 -5.59 -12.04 19.05
CA GLY A 246 -4.85 -13.08 18.36
C GLY A 246 -3.68 -13.62 19.19
N LEU A 247 -2.90 -12.72 19.82
CA LEU A 247 -1.81 -13.10 20.71
C LEU A 247 -2.30 -13.88 21.94
N GLU A 248 -3.40 -13.45 22.55
CA GLU A 248 -4.02 -14.16 23.68
C GLU A 248 -4.43 -15.58 23.30
N THR A 249 -5.13 -15.74 22.17
CA THR A 249 -5.53 -17.06 21.65
C THR A 249 -4.32 -17.95 21.39
N TYR A 250 -3.26 -17.41 20.76
CA TYR A 250 -2.04 -18.14 20.47
C TYR A 250 -1.32 -18.62 21.74
N ASN A 251 -1.19 -17.73 22.73
CA ASN A 251 -0.57 -18.06 24.00
C ASN A 251 -1.36 -19.08 24.82
N ASN A 252 -2.69 -19.05 24.73
CA ASN A 252 -3.55 -20.03 25.39
C ASN A 252 -3.46 -21.42 24.75
N LYS A 253 -3.28 -21.53 23.43
CA LYS A 253 -3.04 -22.82 22.77
C LYS A 253 -1.68 -23.45 23.10
N LYS A 254 -0.70 -22.66 23.53
CA LYS A 254 0.66 -23.11 23.87
C LYS A 254 0.76 -23.67 25.29
N LYS A 255 -0.20 -23.33 26.17
CA LYS A 255 -0.30 -23.86 27.54
C LYS A 255 -0.94 -25.24 27.53
#